data_AF-A0A1I3RTD0-F1
#
_entry.id   AF-A0A1I3RTD0-F1
#
_cell.length_a   1.000
_cell.length_b   1.000
_cell.length_c   1.000
_cell.angle_alpha   90.00
_cell.angle_beta   90.00
_cell.angle_gamma   90.00
#
_symmetry.space_group_name_H-M   'P 1'
#
loop_
_entity.id
_entity.type
_entity.pdbx_description
1 polymer ?
#
loop_
_entity_poly.entity_id
_entity_poly.type
_entity_poly.pdbx_seq_one_letter_code
_entity_poly.pdbx_strand_id
1 'polypeptide(L)'
;MRIKEDIPILGKVTVNFLDLSAKLYQHYIDIEEIDRQKNTAHLGLISHAFKNSNHSRFDYLILQCVISELIENSFKGTTNAQGSITINGTKQIGNDVIKTWILLSNFGHCKNTIGDEKTLLLHCIQNKSYKRKLINCIKDAKLKKWSEKVINNFDYVSFHHIISFIRIYKTFTRRVERQEELINIYKLLLLPEEENELIASSIQISQLKNLYYILRDISIIALDSRNSSLPFNLDILSTVLSLDSFENKYQNKRISIILEPLISILCDNLYLNIKSQKHQRSYEINASKTIGTDVMKSLDTALKDGLYNPTVCNLHHFLRIQLDKKNMLFEEISNATRQILTVKKGVSGVDASMDLNPFTDERVIDFYLEDNFNIKHFSTFIYNIGNITIEQIIGTASNEFNKTKKINEIIDSNLNKLPITNAEKEDFKKPIQEHISSNIKKALLNKNLPIFKNILWAVLRYHLDSKYHFDIDNHSFENYDYFGVKVAGLNPLKENLDKAIDSEKDLDRKHELNQLKKSAYRKFEGTVLICLSRIKIYNYSLSPNNRIVTDIDGVVLKFNDKELILELHESKNTAKPVKDAIKDINSKLIKTIDKKIMGVKIKEVPSFGAKIYIRHN
;
A
#
# COMPACT_ATOMS: atom_id res chain seq x y z
N MET A 1 29.45 29.07 -5.09
CA MET A 1 28.64 29.79 -4.09
C MET A 1 28.56 28.97 -2.82
N ARG A 2 28.71 29.60 -1.65
CA ARG A 2 28.74 28.90 -0.34
C ARG A 2 27.59 29.42 0.52
N ILE A 3 26.79 28.52 1.09
CA ILE A 3 25.68 28.84 1.97
C ILE A 3 25.87 28.18 3.34
N LYS A 4 25.26 28.75 4.38
CA LYS A 4 25.23 28.18 5.72
C LYS A 4 23.77 27.95 6.09
N GLU A 5 23.46 26.75 6.54
CA GLU A 5 22.11 26.36 6.95
C GLU A 5 22.17 25.60 8.28
N ASP A 6 21.06 25.56 8.99
CA ASP A 6 20.91 24.80 10.22
C ASP A 6 20.00 23.60 9.95
N ILE A 7 20.54 22.39 10.04
CA ILE A 7 19.78 21.16 9.88
C ILE A 7 19.62 20.53 11.27
N PRO A 8 18.41 20.27 11.77
CA PRO A 8 18.18 19.76 13.13
C PRO A 8 19.00 18.52 13.53
N ILE A 9 19.38 17.69 12.55
CA ILE A 9 20.15 16.45 12.78
C ILE A 9 21.65 16.69 12.82
N LEU A 10 22.16 17.69 12.11
CA LEU A 10 23.59 17.95 11.91
C LEU A 10 24.07 19.28 12.52
N GLY A 11 23.15 20.12 12.99
CA GLY A 11 23.41 21.49 13.40
C GLY A 11 23.77 22.39 12.21
N LYS A 12 24.66 23.36 12.47
CA LYS A 12 25.13 24.31 11.45
C LYS A 12 26.03 23.61 10.43
N VAL A 13 25.54 23.53 9.21
CA VAL A 13 26.26 22.95 8.08
C VAL A 13 26.61 24.03 7.06
N THR A 14 27.61 23.73 6.24
CA THR A 14 27.96 24.58 5.11
C THR A 14 27.85 23.76 3.83
N VAL A 15 27.18 24.31 2.82
CA VAL A 15 27.03 23.70 1.51
C VAL A 15 27.67 24.58 0.45
N ASN A 16 28.50 23.96 -0.38
CA ASN A 16 29.26 24.54 -1.47
C ASN A 16 28.64 24.13 -2.81
N PHE A 17 27.96 25.05 -3.48
CA PHE A 17 27.51 24.87 -4.85
C PHE A 17 28.61 25.33 -5.81
N LEU A 18 28.92 24.51 -6.82
CA LEU A 18 29.93 24.76 -7.84
C LEU A 18 29.26 25.17 -9.16
N ASP A 19 30.01 25.39 -10.23
CA ASP A 19 29.57 25.96 -11.51
C ASP A 19 28.07 25.78 -11.87
N LEU A 20 27.65 24.56 -12.20
CA LEU A 20 26.30 24.25 -12.66
C LEU A 20 25.25 24.43 -11.55
N SER A 21 25.54 23.86 -10.37
CA SER A 21 24.61 23.86 -9.24
C SER A 21 24.48 25.24 -8.61
N ALA A 22 25.52 26.08 -8.65
CA ALA A 22 25.52 27.45 -8.17
C ALA A 22 24.68 28.34 -9.08
N LYS A 23 24.82 28.20 -10.40
CA LYS A 23 23.96 28.91 -11.36
C LYS A 23 22.49 28.52 -11.17
N LEU A 24 22.20 27.24 -10.94
CA LEU A 24 20.82 26.78 -10.71
C LEU A 24 20.27 27.22 -9.34
N TYR A 25 21.08 27.18 -8.29
CA TYR A 25 20.69 27.66 -6.98
C TYR A 25 20.51 29.19 -6.95
N GLN A 26 21.35 29.95 -7.66
CA GLN A 26 21.12 31.38 -7.82
C GLN A 26 19.76 31.64 -8.48
N HIS A 27 19.41 30.85 -9.49
CA HIS A 27 18.08 30.93 -10.07
C HIS A 27 16.95 30.59 -9.09
N TYR A 28 17.16 29.63 -8.19
CA TYR A 28 16.22 29.33 -7.11
C TYR A 28 15.96 30.55 -6.21
N ILE A 29 17.00 31.33 -5.91
CA ILE A 29 16.87 32.59 -5.17
C ILE A 29 16.04 33.57 -5.99
N ASP A 30 16.39 33.77 -7.26
CA ASP A 30 15.76 34.77 -8.14
C ASP A 30 14.25 34.57 -8.33
N ILE A 31 13.74 33.34 -8.16
CA ILE A 31 12.32 33.00 -8.34
C ILE A 31 11.61 32.61 -7.03
N GLU A 32 12.23 32.87 -5.88
CA GLU A 32 11.70 32.55 -4.55
C GLU A 32 11.39 31.04 -4.35
N GLU A 33 12.12 30.16 -5.05
CA GLU A 33 11.93 28.71 -4.95
C GLU A 33 12.39 28.17 -3.58
N ILE A 34 13.38 28.82 -2.96
CA ILE A 34 13.85 28.49 -1.61
C ILE A 34 12.71 28.69 -0.61
N ASP A 35 12.06 29.85 -0.64
CA ASP A 35 10.96 30.16 0.27
C ASP A 35 9.77 29.23 0.04
N ARG A 36 9.47 28.90 -1.23
CA ARG A 36 8.46 27.89 -1.55
C ARG A 36 8.80 26.54 -0.91
N GLN A 37 10.04 26.07 -1.03
CA GLN A 37 10.45 24.77 -0.49
C GLN A 37 10.53 24.75 1.04
N LYS A 38 10.93 25.86 1.68
CA LYS A 38 10.89 26.02 3.16
C LYS A 38 9.44 25.95 3.68
N ASN A 39 8.49 26.44 2.89
CA ASN A 39 7.06 26.40 3.21
C ASN A 39 6.33 25.15 2.68
N THR A 40 7.05 24.16 2.16
CA THR A 40 6.47 22.91 1.65
C THR A 40 6.90 21.77 2.56
N ALA A 41 5.96 21.11 3.22
CA ALA A 41 6.26 19.95 4.06
C ALA A 41 6.80 18.80 3.18
N HIS A 42 7.93 18.19 3.55
CA HIS A 42 8.52 17.09 2.79
C HIS A 42 7.55 15.92 2.62
N LEU A 43 6.95 15.52 3.74
CA LEU A 43 5.99 14.43 3.83
C LEU A 43 4.57 14.83 3.38
N GLY A 44 4.34 16.07 2.95
CA GLY A 44 3.07 16.54 2.42
C GLY A 44 1.90 16.20 3.34
N LEU A 45 0.91 15.46 2.82
CA LEU A 45 -0.30 15.05 3.54
C LEU A 45 -0.03 14.15 4.76
N ILE A 46 1.09 13.43 4.80
CA ILE A 46 1.46 12.58 5.95
C ILE A 46 1.75 13.45 7.19
N SER A 47 2.29 14.65 7.02
CA SER A 47 2.52 15.60 8.14
C SER A 47 1.22 16.00 8.86
N HIS A 48 0.10 16.00 8.13
CA HIS A 48 -1.22 16.25 8.73
C HIS A 48 -1.77 15.02 9.47
N ALA A 49 -1.44 13.82 9.02
CA ALA A 49 -1.76 12.58 9.74
C ALA A 49 -0.89 12.40 11.00
N PHE A 50 0.36 12.88 10.96
CA PHE A 50 1.35 12.79 12.03
C PHE A 50 1.98 14.16 12.31
N LYS A 51 1.42 14.88 13.27
CA LYS A 51 1.78 16.28 13.58
C LYS A 51 3.25 16.53 13.94
N ASN A 52 4.02 15.49 14.26
CA ASN A 52 5.45 15.62 14.59
C ASN A 52 6.35 15.54 13.33
N SER A 53 5.76 15.26 12.17
CA SER A 53 6.48 14.99 10.93
C SER A 53 6.53 16.23 10.01
N ASN A 54 7.08 17.34 10.49
CA ASN A 54 6.94 18.67 9.85
C ASN A 54 8.22 19.26 9.24
N HIS A 55 9.22 18.46 8.88
CA HIS A 55 10.40 19.00 8.21
C HIS A 55 10.07 19.45 6.77
N SER A 56 10.75 20.49 6.30
CA SER A 56 10.50 21.08 4.99
C SER A 56 11.19 20.31 3.87
N ARG A 57 10.71 20.52 2.63
CA ARG A 57 11.40 20.06 1.42
C ARG A 57 12.81 20.63 1.30
N PHE A 58 13.00 21.86 1.76
CA PHE A 58 14.30 22.51 1.75
C PHE A 58 15.28 21.81 2.71
N ASP A 59 14.83 21.40 3.90
CA ASP A 59 15.68 20.65 4.84
C ASP A 59 16.17 19.33 4.23
N TYR A 60 15.27 18.62 3.54
CA TYR A 60 15.59 17.40 2.80
C TYR A 60 16.61 17.66 1.68
N LEU A 61 16.41 18.72 0.89
CA LEU A 61 17.31 19.11 -0.20
C LEU A 61 18.72 19.44 0.33
N ILE A 62 18.82 20.27 1.37
CA ILE A 62 20.11 20.67 1.94
C ILE A 62 20.80 19.45 2.57
N LEU A 63 20.07 18.55 3.25
CA LEU A 63 20.66 17.33 3.78
C LEU A 63 21.31 16.47 2.69
N GLN A 64 20.63 16.29 1.56
CA GLN A 64 21.20 15.58 0.40
C GLN A 64 22.50 16.22 -0.09
N CYS A 65 22.52 17.56 -0.17
CA CYS A 65 23.73 18.29 -0.57
C CYS A 65 24.88 18.14 0.43
N VAL A 66 24.57 18.10 1.73
CA VAL A 66 25.58 17.87 2.79
C VAL A 66 26.14 16.45 2.71
N ILE A 67 25.29 15.44 2.56
CA ILE A 67 25.74 14.04 2.43
C ILE A 67 26.63 13.88 1.19
N SER A 68 26.27 14.53 0.08
CA SER A 68 27.11 14.58 -1.14
C SER A 68 28.51 15.14 -0.85
N GLU A 69 28.62 16.18 -0.02
CA GLU A 69 29.93 16.73 0.40
C GLU A 69 30.69 15.81 1.35
N LEU A 70 30.01 15.16 2.28
CA LEU A 70 30.64 14.21 3.18
C LEU A 70 31.25 13.05 2.39
N ILE A 71 30.52 12.49 1.43
CA ILE A 71 31.01 11.42 0.55
C ILE A 71 32.25 11.88 -0.23
N GLU A 72 32.18 13.03 -0.90
CA GLU A 72 33.31 13.54 -1.70
C GLU A 72 34.57 13.80 -0.83
N ASN A 73 34.39 14.32 0.38
CA ASN A 73 35.50 14.62 1.29
C ASN A 73 36.07 13.35 1.95
N SER A 74 35.22 12.39 2.31
CA SER A 74 35.63 11.14 2.96
C SER A 74 36.33 10.18 2.00
N PHE A 75 35.94 10.18 0.73
CA PHE A 75 36.38 9.20 -0.26
C PHE A 75 37.21 9.79 -1.38
N LYS A 76 37.74 11.00 -1.20
CA LYS A 76 38.56 11.68 -2.21
C LYS A 76 39.71 10.78 -2.69
N GLY A 77 39.70 10.44 -3.98
CA GLY A 77 40.72 9.60 -4.60
C GLY A 77 40.49 8.09 -4.52
N THR A 78 39.35 7.63 -3.96
CA THR A 78 38.92 6.22 -4.03
C THR A 78 37.91 6.01 -5.17
N THR A 79 37.52 4.75 -5.42
CA THR A 79 36.47 4.41 -6.41
C THR A 79 35.10 4.98 -6.06
N ASN A 80 34.92 5.40 -4.81
CA ASN A 80 33.66 5.91 -4.27
C ASN A 80 33.62 7.44 -4.21
N ALA A 81 34.72 8.09 -4.65
CA ALA A 81 34.72 9.51 -4.98
C ALA A 81 33.74 9.79 -6.13
N GLN A 82 33.16 10.99 -6.13
CA GLN A 82 32.27 11.40 -7.22
C GLN A 82 33.06 11.76 -8.49
N GLY A 83 34.34 12.12 -8.34
CA GLY A 83 35.27 12.29 -9.44
C GLY A 83 34.84 13.36 -10.44
N SER A 84 35.11 13.13 -11.73
CA SER A 84 34.72 14.03 -12.81
C SER A 84 34.15 13.27 -14.00
N ILE A 85 33.17 13.85 -14.67
CA ILE A 85 32.48 13.30 -15.84
C ILE A 85 32.55 14.30 -16.99
N THR A 86 32.77 13.81 -18.21
CA THR A 86 32.70 14.66 -19.41
C THR A 86 31.28 14.62 -19.97
N ILE A 87 30.59 15.77 -19.97
CA ILE A 87 29.23 15.94 -20.48
C ILE A 87 29.31 16.83 -21.72
N ASN A 88 28.89 16.31 -22.87
CA ASN A 88 28.98 17.02 -24.17
C ASN A 88 30.37 17.63 -24.42
N GLY A 89 31.44 16.87 -24.14
CA GLY A 89 32.83 17.33 -24.32
C GLY A 89 33.37 18.24 -23.21
N THR A 90 32.54 18.69 -22.26
CA THR A 90 32.97 19.55 -21.15
C THR A 90 33.16 18.74 -19.87
N LYS A 91 34.32 18.89 -19.23
CA LYS A 91 34.62 18.20 -17.96
C LYS A 91 33.87 18.88 -16.81
N GLN A 92 33.08 18.09 -16.10
CA GLN A 92 32.25 18.49 -14.96
C GLN A 92 32.65 17.72 -13.70
N ILE A 93 32.51 18.35 -12.54
CA ILE A 93 32.78 17.70 -11.23
C ILE A 93 31.56 16.88 -10.83
N GLY A 94 31.74 15.61 -10.43
CA GLY A 94 30.65 14.70 -10.09
C GLY A 94 29.74 15.24 -8.98
N ASN A 95 30.30 15.85 -7.94
CA ASN A 95 29.55 16.51 -6.86
C ASN A 95 28.62 17.62 -7.39
N ASP A 96 29.10 18.39 -8.37
CA ASP A 96 28.32 19.49 -8.96
C ASP A 96 27.15 18.95 -9.79
N VAL A 97 27.37 17.85 -10.52
CA VAL A 97 26.33 17.13 -11.27
C VAL A 97 25.27 16.57 -10.31
N ILE A 98 25.69 15.89 -9.23
CA ILE A 98 24.77 15.32 -8.23
C ILE A 98 23.95 16.42 -7.54
N LYS A 99 24.57 17.53 -7.13
CA LYS A 99 23.85 18.68 -6.57
C LYS A 99 22.88 19.32 -7.57
N THR A 100 23.26 19.36 -8.84
CA THR A 100 22.35 19.80 -9.91
C THR A 100 21.16 18.85 -10.03
N TRP A 101 21.35 17.53 -9.96
CA TRP A 101 20.26 16.56 -9.92
C TRP A 101 19.37 16.71 -8.68
N ILE A 102 19.94 16.95 -7.51
CA ILE A 102 19.20 17.21 -6.26
C ILE A 102 18.27 18.42 -6.44
N LEU A 103 18.80 19.54 -6.93
CA LEU A 103 18.01 20.74 -7.22
C LEU A 103 16.92 20.44 -8.26
N LEU A 104 17.26 19.87 -9.40
CA LEU A 104 16.29 19.59 -10.46
C LEU A 104 15.17 18.62 -10.00
N SER A 105 15.52 17.61 -9.20
CA SER A 105 14.56 16.68 -8.60
C SER A 105 13.58 17.37 -7.65
N ASN A 106 14.03 18.31 -6.81
CA ASN A 106 13.11 19.00 -5.92
C ASN A 106 12.30 20.12 -6.62
N PHE A 107 12.71 20.54 -7.81
CA PHE A 107 12.05 21.63 -8.55
C PHE A 107 10.61 21.29 -8.96
N GLY A 108 10.24 20.02 -9.04
CA GLY A 108 8.91 19.61 -9.53
C GLY A 108 7.88 19.39 -8.44
N HIS A 109 8.29 19.34 -7.18
CA HIS A 109 7.39 18.95 -6.09
C HIS A 109 6.34 20.02 -5.81
N CYS A 110 5.07 19.61 -5.75
CA CYS A 110 3.92 20.46 -5.47
C CYS A 110 3.79 20.80 -3.98
N LYS A 111 2.87 21.72 -3.64
CA LYS A 111 2.66 22.24 -2.28
C LYS A 111 2.34 21.14 -1.27
N ASN A 112 1.50 20.17 -1.66
CA ASN A 112 1.18 18.99 -0.85
C ASN A 112 1.88 17.72 -1.36
N THR A 113 2.98 17.89 -2.11
CA THR A 113 3.86 16.83 -2.63
C THR A 113 3.10 15.68 -3.31
N ILE A 114 3.22 14.45 -2.79
CA ILE A 114 2.57 13.25 -3.31
C ILE A 114 1.04 13.42 -3.35
N GLY A 115 0.45 14.21 -2.46
CA GLY A 115 -0.96 14.57 -2.45
C GLY A 115 -1.43 15.14 -3.79
N ASP A 116 -0.77 16.20 -4.24
CA ASP A 116 -1.08 16.87 -5.51
C ASP A 116 -0.62 16.05 -6.71
N GLU A 117 0.59 15.49 -6.65
CA GLU A 117 1.22 14.74 -7.74
C GLU A 117 0.41 13.49 -8.10
N LYS A 118 -0.02 12.72 -7.10
CA LYS A 118 -0.86 11.53 -7.28
C LYS A 118 -2.26 11.90 -7.79
N THR A 119 -2.82 13.04 -7.36
CA THR A 119 -4.11 13.54 -7.87
C THR A 119 -4.03 13.93 -9.34
N LEU A 120 -3.00 14.68 -9.74
CA LEU A 120 -2.77 15.05 -11.15
C LEU A 120 -2.55 13.82 -12.02
N LEU A 121 -1.80 12.83 -11.52
CA LEU A 121 -1.56 11.58 -12.22
C LEU A 121 -2.85 10.74 -12.38
N LEU A 122 -3.66 10.63 -11.33
CA LEU A 122 -4.99 9.99 -11.40
C LEU A 122 -5.86 10.67 -12.46
N HIS A 123 -5.86 12.00 -12.49
CA HIS A 123 -6.60 12.76 -13.50
C HIS A 123 -6.08 12.48 -14.92
N CYS A 124 -4.76 12.32 -15.11
CA CYS A 124 -4.19 11.92 -16.41
C CYS A 124 -4.66 10.53 -16.86
N ILE A 125 -4.78 9.56 -15.94
CA ILE A 125 -5.27 8.21 -16.26
C ILE A 125 -6.75 8.24 -16.63
N GLN A 126 -7.55 9.06 -15.96
CA GLN A 126 -8.99 9.17 -16.17
C GLN A 126 -9.35 10.02 -17.40
N ASN A 127 -8.54 11.04 -17.72
CA ASN A 127 -8.79 12.00 -18.79
C ASN A 127 -7.68 11.98 -19.85
N LYS A 128 -7.92 11.22 -20.94
CA LYS A 128 -6.99 11.11 -22.07
C LYS A 128 -6.63 12.46 -22.71
N SER A 129 -7.56 13.42 -22.73
CA SER A 129 -7.30 14.74 -23.29
C SER A 129 -6.35 15.55 -22.41
N TYR A 130 -6.56 15.53 -21.09
CA TYR A 130 -5.66 16.18 -20.14
C TYR A 130 -4.25 15.59 -20.22
N LYS A 131 -4.13 14.25 -20.22
CA LYS A 131 -2.86 13.54 -20.42
C LYS A 131 -2.14 14.00 -21.67
N ARG A 132 -2.84 14.02 -22.82
CA ARG A 132 -2.25 14.45 -24.10
C ARG A 132 -1.73 15.88 -24.03
N LYS A 133 -2.49 16.80 -23.42
CA LYS A 133 -2.06 18.20 -23.22
C LYS A 133 -0.81 18.28 -22.35
N LEU A 134 -0.76 17.57 -21.22
CA LEU A 134 0.39 17.53 -20.32
C LEU A 134 1.64 17.02 -21.05
N ILE A 135 1.51 15.90 -21.76
CA ILE A 135 2.61 15.30 -22.52
C ILE A 135 3.10 16.21 -23.64
N ASN A 136 2.22 17.01 -24.25
CA ASN A 136 2.60 18.00 -25.27
C ASN A 136 3.32 19.23 -24.70
N CYS A 137 3.33 19.44 -23.39
CA CYS A 137 4.17 20.46 -22.76
C CYS A 137 5.66 20.07 -22.74
N ILE A 138 5.99 18.80 -23.03
CA ILE A 138 7.34 18.26 -22.99
C ILE A 138 7.96 18.32 -24.40
N LYS A 139 9.04 19.09 -24.54
CA LYS A 139 9.69 19.34 -25.84
C LYS A 139 10.63 18.19 -26.26
N ASP A 140 11.41 17.62 -25.34
CA ASP A 140 12.35 16.54 -25.64
C ASP A 140 11.62 15.21 -25.87
N ALA A 141 11.89 14.55 -27.01
CA ALA A 141 11.20 13.34 -27.43
C ALA A 141 11.47 12.12 -26.52
N LYS A 142 12.69 11.98 -25.98
CA LYS A 142 13.03 10.87 -25.07
C LYS A 142 12.34 11.04 -23.72
N LEU A 143 12.37 12.26 -23.18
CA LEU A 143 11.65 12.60 -21.95
C LEU A 143 10.13 12.49 -22.12
N LYS A 144 9.60 12.78 -23.32
CA LYS A 144 8.18 12.57 -23.64
C LYS A 144 7.80 11.10 -23.51
N LYS A 145 8.56 10.20 -24.15
CA LYS A 145 8.38 8.74 -24.06
C LYS A 145 8.52 8.23 -22.62
N TRP A 146 9.51 8.73 -21.88
CA TRP A 146 9.70 8.42 -20.46
C TRP A 146 8.50 8.85 -19.61
N SER A 147 8.00 10.06 -19.82
CA SER A 147 6.84 10.61 -19.10
C SER A 147 5.56 9.84 -19.38
N GLU A 148 5.37 9.36 -20.62
CA GLU A 148 4.27 8.46 -20.95
C GLU A 148 4.34 7.14 -20.16
N LYS A 149 5.53 6.55 -20.00
CA LYS A 149 5.73 5.35 -19.16
C LYS A 149 5.38 5.63 -17.70
N VAL A 150 5.88 6.73 -17.13
CA VAL A 150 5.56 7.15 -15.75
C VAL A 150 4.05 7.25 -15.55
N ILE A 151 3.34 7.89 -16.48
CA ILE A 151 1.88 8.02 -16.40
C ILE A 151 1.16 6.67 -16.56
N ASN A 152 1.57 5.85 -17.53
CA ASN A 152 0.94 4.56 -17.80
C ASN A 152 1.12 3.56 -16.65
N ASN A 153 2.29 3.59 -16.02
CA ASN A 153 2.64 2.71 -14.91
C ASN A 153 2.08 3.21 -13.57
N PHE A 154 1.44 4.38 -13.55
CA PHE A 154 0.99 5.05 -12.33
C PHE A 154 2.12 5.30 -11.32
N ASP A 155 3.30 5.68 -11.82
CA ASP A 155 4.47 6.00 -11.00
C ASP A 155 4.37 7.43 -10.46
N TYR A 156 3.62 7.60 -9.37
CA TYR A 156 3.47 8.88 -8.71
C TYR A 156 4.75 9.37 -8.03
N VAL A 157 5.68 8.46 -7.69
CA VAL A 157 6.97 8.82 -7.07
C VAL A 157 7.82 9.60 -8.07
N SER A 158 7.81 9.21 -9.34
CA SER A 158 8.56 9.88 -10.41
C SER A 158 7.79 11.03 -11.08
N PHE A 159 6.51 11.22 -10.79
CA PHE A 159 5.66 12.19 -11.50
C PHE A 159 6.15 13.64 -11.38
N HIS A 160 6.70 14.00 -10.21
CA HIS A 160 7.27 15.34 -9.99
C HIS A 160 8.38 15.70 -11.00
N HIS A 161 9.14 14.73 -11.53
CA HIS A 161 10.14 15.00 -12.56
C HIS A 161 9.53 15.56 -13.85
N ILE A 162 8.33 15.11 -14.23
CA ILE A 162 7.58 15.64 -15.38
C ILE A 162 7.30 17.13 -15.15
N ILE A 163 6.86 17.48 -13.94
CA ILE A 163 6.59 18.86 -13.54
C ILE A 163 7.88 19.68 -13.58
N SER A 164 9.01 19.13 -13.12
CA SER A 164 10.32 19.80 -13.19
C SER A 164 10.68 20.21 -14.61
N PHE A 165 10.55 19.35 -15.63
CA PHE A 165 10.90 19.74 -17.01
C PHE A 165 9.99 20.84 -17.55
N ILE A 166 8.68 20.73 -17.28
CA ILE A 166 7.70 21.74 -17.69
C ILE A 166 8.06 23.09 -17.06
N ARG A 167 8.45 23.10 -15.78
CA ARG A 167 8.93 24.30 -15.10
C ARG A 167 10.23 24.83 -15.70
N ILE A 168 11.18 23.97 -16.08
CA ILE A 168 12.40 24.40 -16.77
C ILE A 168 12.04 25.12 -18.08
N TYR A 169 11.18 24.52 -18.92
CA TYR A 169 10.73 25.13 -20.17
C TYR A 169 10.00 26.48 -19.97
N LYS A 170 9.21 26.59 -18.91
CA LYS A 170 8.46 27.80 -18.57
C LYS A 170 9.34 28.91 -17.99
N THR A 171 10.31 28.56 -17.15
CA THR A 171 11.10 29.56 -16.41
C THR A 171 12.29 30.05 -17.24
N PHE A 172 12.83 29.19 -18.11
CA PHE A 172 13.96 29.53 -18.99
C PHE A 172 13.56 29.78 -20.45
N THR A 173 12.34 30.23 -20.72
CA THR A 173 11.78 30.34 -22.09
C THR A 173 12.66 31.12 -23.07
N ARG A 174 13.38 32.16 -22.61
CA ARG A 174 14.29 32.98 -23.44
C ARG A 174 15.76 32.57 -23.37
N ARG A 175 16.10 31.55 -22.56
CA ARG A 175 17.47 31.09 -22.31
C ARG A 175 17.62 29.65 -22.83
N VAL A 176 17.52 29.48 -24.14
CA VAL A 176 17.45 28.17 -24.81
C VAL A 176 18.67 27.29 -24.48
N GLU A 177 19.87 27.85 -24.55
CA GLU A 177 21.12 27.13 -24.22
C GLU A 177 21.10 26.59 -22.78
N ARG A 178 20.72 27.43 -21.79
CA ARG A 178 20.61 27.00 -20.40
C ARG A 178 19.50 25.95 -20.19
N GLN A 179 18.40 26.09 -20.93
CA GLN A 179 17.31 25.12 -20.92
C GLN A 179 17.81 23.75 -21.42
N GLU A 180 18.56 23.72 -22.53
CA GLU A 180 19.14 22.50 -23.10
C GLU A 180 20.20 21.88 -22.19
N GLU A 181 21.09 22.69 -21.60
CA GLU A 181 22.10 22.26 -20.64
C GLU A 181 21.45 21.54 -19.43
N LEU A 182 20.45 22.17 -18.80
CA LEU A 182 19.75 21.58 -17.66
C LEU A 182 18.99 20.30 -18.05
N ILE A 183 18.33 20.28 -19.20
CA ILE A 183 17.61 19.08 -19.68
C ILE A 183 18.58 17.94 -19.99
N ASN A 184 19.73 18.21 -20.61
CA ASN A 184 20.74 17.20 -20.89
C ASN A 184 21.31 16.61 -19.60
N ILE A 185 21.66 17.44 -18.61
CA ILE A 185 22.09 16.96 -17.29
C ILE A 185 20.99 16.11 -16.64
N TYR A 186 19.73 16.53 -16.74
CA TYR A 186 18.64 15.79 -16.10
C TYR A 186 18.34 14.45 -16.77
N LYS A 187 18.50 14.36 -18.10
CA LYS A 187 18.40 13.09 -18.85
C LYS A 187 19.39 12.05 -18.38
N LEU A 188 20.60 12.48 -17.98
CA LEU A 188 21.61 11.59 -17.40
C LEU A 188 21.11 10.89 -16.14
N LEU A 189 20.21 11.50 -15.36
CA LEU A 189 19.63 10.87 -14.17
C LEU A 189 18.51 9.89 -14.55
N LEU A 190 17.61 10.29 -15.45
CA LEU A 190 16.29 9.66 -15.60
C LEU A 190 16.20 8.62 -16.70
N LEU A 191 17.00 8.77 -17.76
CA LEU A 191 17.01 7.84 -18.88
C LEU A 191 17.97 6.68 -18.62
N PRO A 192 17.72 5.49 -19.21
CA PRO A 192 18.67 4.37 -19.19
C PRO A 192 20.07 4.80 -19.67
N GLU A 193 21.11 4.17 -19.16
CA GLU A 193 22.51 4.52 -19.45
C GLU A 193 22.81 4.46 -20.96
N GLU A 194 22.25 3.47 -21.65
CA GLU A 194 22.44 3.25 -23.10
C GLU A 194 21.86 4.41 -23.92
N GLU A 195 20.81 5.07 -23.42
CA GLU A 195 20.22 6.23 -24.09
C GLU A 195 21.05 7.50 -23.96
N ASN A 196 22.09 7.49 -23.11
CA ASN A 196 22.92 8.62 -22.73
C ASN A 196 24.37 8.53 -23.21
N GLU A 197 24.77 7.46 -23.91
CA GLU A 197 26.17 7.25 -24.37
C GLU A 197 26.72 8.40 -25.23
N LEU A 198 25.84 9.08 -25.96
CA LEU A 198 26.20 10.26 -26.76
C LEU A 198 26.47 11.51 -25.92
N ILE A 199 26.02 11.54 -24.66
CA ILE A 199 26.12 12.70 -23.76
C ILE A 199 27.32 12.54 -22.82
N ALA A 200 27.48 11.35 -22.21
CA ALA A 200 28.57 11.04 -21.29
C ALA A 200 28.82 9.53 -21.16
N SER A 201 29.93 9.16 -20.50
CA SER A 201 30.30 7.75 -20.25
C SER A 201 29.27 7.01 -19.40
N SER A 202 28.74 5.89 -19.90
CA SER A 202 27.74 5.06 -19.22
C SER A 202 28.20 4.56 -17.85
N ILE A 203 29.47 4.18 -17.71
CA ILE A 203 30.07 3.72 -16.44
C ILE A 203 30.05 4.85 -15.40
N GLN A 204 30.52 6.04 -15.78
CA GLN A 204 30.56 7.20 -14.87
C GLN A 204 29.16 7.66 -14.49
N ILE A 205 28.21 7.65 -15.43
CA ILE A 205 26.80 7.94 -15.16
C ILE A 205 26.24 6.96 -14.13
N SER A 206 26.48 5.65 -14.32
CA SER A 206 25.99 4.60 -13.43
C SER A 206 26.53 4.78 -12.00
N GLN A 207 27.81 5.10 -11.86
CA GLN A 207 28.43 5.40 -10.56
C GLN A 207 27.77 6.60 -9.88
N LEU A 208 27.62 7.73 -10.59
CA LEU A 208 26.99 8.93 -10.03
C LEU A 208 25.51 8.70 -9.67
N LYS A 209 24.76 7.96 -10.50
CA LYS A 209 23.38 7.58 -10.20
C LYS A 209 23.30 6.74 -8.93
N ASN A 210 24.18 5.76 -8.78
CA ASN A 210 24.21 4.91 -7.58
C ASN A 210 24.44 5.76 -6.31
N LEU A 211 25.43 6.66 -6.34
CA LEU A 211 25.68 7.59 -5.24
C LEU A 211 24.48 8.51 -4.97
N TYR A 212 23.81 9.00 -6.02
CA TYR A 212 22.58 9.79 -5.91
C TYR A 212 21.43 9.01 -5.26
N TYR A 213 21.26 7.72 -5.54
CA TYR A 213 20.22 6.92 -4.88
C TYR A 213 20.59 6.62 -3.42
N ILE A 214 21.85 6.29 -3.13
CA ILE A 214 22.33 6.05 -1.76
C ILE A 214 22.13 7.28 -0.88
N LEU A 215 22.51 8.49 -1.35
CA LEU A 215 22.32 9.70 -0.56
C LEU A 215 20.83 10.00 -0.32
N ARG A 216 19.95 9.63 -1.27
CA ARG A 216 18.49 9.80 -1.11
C ARG A 216 17.97 8.88 -0.03
N ASP A 217 18.39 7.61 -0.05
CA ASP A 217 17.99 6.61 0.94
C ASP A 217 18.45 7.01 2.34
N ILE A 218 19.72 7.42 2.49
CA ILE A 218 20.26 7.92 3.77
C ILE A 218 19.46 9.14 4.24
N SER A 219 19.14 10.08 3.34
CA SER A 219 18.38 11.29 3.70
C SER A 219 16.96 10.99 4.15
N ILE A 220 16.26 10.09 3.44
CA ILE A 220 14.90 9.63 3.77
C ILE A 220 14.93 8.97 5.15
N ILE A 221 15.82 8.00 5.34
CA ILE A 221 15.91 7.28 6.61
C ILE A 221 16.22 8.25 7.74
N ALA A 222 17.23 9.11 7.60
CA ALA A 222 17.65 10.01 8.67
C ALA A 222 16.56 11.02 9.07
N LEU A 223 15.89 11.65 8.10
CA LEU A 223 14.86 12.65 8.39
C LEU A 223 13.53 12.02 8.79
N ASP A 224 13.04 11.04 8.05
CA ASP A 224 11.70 10.52 8.28
C ASP A 224 11.62 9.67 9.53
N SER A 225 12.65 8.86 9.83
CA SER A 225 12.65 8.04 11.06
C SER A 225 12.65 8.92 12.31
N ARG A 226 13.47 9.96 12.34
CA ARG A 226 13.57 10.88 13.48
C ARG A 226 12.34 11.75 13.67
N ASN A 227 11.67 12.10 12.57
CA ASN A 227 10.44 12.89 12.59
C ASN A 227 9.17 12.03 12.64
N SER A 228 9.30 10.71 12.77
CA SER A 228 8.20 9.77 12.99
C SER A 228 8.36 9.07 14.34
N SER A 229 7.30 8.41 14.82
CA SER A 229 7.32 7.66 16.08
C SER A 229 8.00 6.29 15.93
N LEU A 230 9.06 6.20 15.13
CA LEU A 230 9.76 4.95 14.84
C LEU A 230 10.92 4.73 15.83
N PRO A 231 11.17 3.48 16.25
CA PRO A 231 12.14 3.17 17.29
C PRO A 231 13.58 3.05 16.76
N PHE A 232 13.93 3.75 15.67
CA PHE A 232 15.28 3.73 15.11
C PHE A 232 15.66 5.09 14.54
N ASN A 233 16.97 5.37 14.50
CA ASN A 233 17.56 6.55 13.88
C ASN A 233 18.86 6.15 13.17
N LEU A 234 19.18 6.84 12.08
CA LEU A 234 20.42 6.62 11.32
C LEU A 234 21.47 7.66 11.72
N ASP A 235 22.66 7.20 12.11
CA ASP A 235 23.84 8.06 12.21
C ASP A 235 24.43 8.25 10.81
N ILE A 236 24.23 9.45 10.26
CA ILE A 236 24.66 9.81 8.89
C ILE A 236 26.17 9.65 8.74
N LEU A 237 26.98 10.14 9.70
CA LEU A 237 28.43 10.15 9.56
C LEU A 237 28.99 8.72 9.59
N SER A 238 28.57 7.94 10.58
CA SER A 238 28.97 6.53 10.69
C SER A 238 28.52 5.73 9.45
N THR A 239 27.34 6.00 8.91
CA THR A 239 26.84 5.34 7.69
C THR A 239 27.68 5.71 6.48
N VAL A 240 27.96 7.00 6.27
CA VAL A 240 28.79 7.48 5.16
C VAL A 240 30.19 6.88 5.25
N LEU A 241 30.87 6.95 6.39
CA LEU A 241 32.23 6.42 6.55
C LEU A 241 32.32 4.91 6.33
N SER A 242 31.21 4.18 6.53
CA SER A 242 31.18 2.74 6.34
C SER A 242 31.03 2.32 4.87
N LEU A 243 30.68 3.23 3.95
CA LEU A 243 30.42 2.93 2.53
C LEU A 243 31.54 2.11 1.87
N ASP A 244 32.79 2.57 1.97
CA ASP A 244 33.96 1.87 1.40
C ASP A 244 34.17 0.49 2.00
N SER A 245 33.95 0.34 3.31
CA SER A 245 34.11 -0.96 3.98
C SER A 245 33.10 -1.98 3.47
N PHE A 246 31.88 -1.55 3.17
CA PHE A 246 30.82 -2.42 2.68
C PHE A 246 31.05 -2.85 1.24
N GLU A 247 31.37 -1.91 0.35
CA GLU A 247 31.56 -2.24 -1.06
C GLU A 247 32.79 -3.15 -1.26
N ASN A 248 33.87 -2.91 -0.50
CA ASN A 248 35.06 -3.76 -0.55
C ASN A 248 34.83 -5.16 0.05
N LYS A 249 34.09 -5.26 1.17
CA LYS A 249 33.87 -6.53 1.89
C LYS A 249 32.80 -7.42 1.26
N TYR A 250 31.79 -6.81 0.62
CA TYR A 250 30.64 -7.53 0.08
C TYR A 250 30.58 -7.50 -1.45
N GLN A 251 31.73 -7.35 -2.11
CA GLN A 251 31.96 -7.38 -3.57
C GLN A 251 30.71 -7.79 -4.36
N ASN A 252 30.00 -6.78 -4.90
CA ASN A 252 28.75 -6.85 -5.67
C ASN A 252 27.42 -6.61 -4.94
N LYS A 253 27.38 -6.34 -3.62
CA LYS A 253 26.15 -5.89 -2.94
C LYS A 253 26.18 -4.37 -2.70
N ARG A 254 25.16 -3.66 -3.18
CA ARG A 254 24.96 -2.22 -2.96
C ARG A 254 24.56 -1.97 -1.50
N ILE A 255 25.05 -0.89 -0.90
CA ILE A 255 24.63 -0.48 0.47
C ILE A 255 23.11 -0.28 0.58
N SER A 256 22.44 0.05 -0.53
CA SER A 256 20.99 0.14 -0.61
C SER A 256 20.31 -1.13 -0.05
N ILE A 257 20.88 -2.31 -0.28
CA ILE A 257 20.35 -3.59 0.21
C ILE A 257 20.32 -3.66 1.75
N ILE A 258 21.27 -3.01 2.42
CA ILE A 258 21.31 -2.94 3.90
C ILE A 258 20.32 -1.91 4.42
N LEU A 259 20.06 -0.85 3.64
CA LEU A 259 19.12 0.21 3.98
C LEU A 259 17.67 -0.20 3.69
N GLU A 260 17.43 -1.10 2.72
CA GLU A 260 16.12 -1.57 2.28
C GLU A 260 15.21 -2.01 3.43
N PRO A 261 15.64 -2.80 4.44
CA PRO A 261 14.80 -3.12 5.59
C PRO A 261 14.32 -1.89 6.37
N LEU A 262 15.18 -0.87 6.53
CA LEU A 262 14.81 0.37 7.24
C LEU A 262 13.79 1.19 6.44
N ILE A 263 13.99 1.28 5.11
CA ILE A 263 13.03 1.95 4.22
C ILE A 263 11.72 1.19 4.17
N SER A 264 11.76 -0.14 4.15
CA SER A 264 10.55 -0.98 4.17
C SER A 264 9.73 -0.73 5.46
N ILE A 265 10.39 -0.65 6.61
CA ILE A 265 9.72 -0.30 7.88
C ILE A 265 9.10 1.10 7.80
N LEU A 266 9.80 2.08 7.22
CA LEU A 266 9.24 3.42 6.96
C LEU A 266 8.02 3.35 6.04
N CYS A 267 8.11 2.60 4.94
CA CYS A 267 7.02 2.37 4.02
C CYS A 267 5.79 1.85 4.76
N ASP A 268 5.90 0.77 5.53
CA ASP A 268 4.76 0.15 6.20
C ASP A 268 4.16 1.03 7.30
N ASN A 269 5.00 1.67 8.10
CA ASN A 269 4.56 2.34 9.33
C ASN A 269 4.23 3.81 9.14
N LEU A 270 4.80 4.49 8.14
CA LEU A 270 4.60 5.91 7.86
C LEU A 270 3.82 6.12 6.56
N TYR A 271 4.35 5.68 5.42
CA TYR A 271 3.79 5.97 4.11
C TYR A 271 2.49 5.21 3.82
N LEU A 272 2.49 3.92 4.12
CA LEU A 272 1.37 3.01 3.96
C LEU A 272 0.52 2.92 5.23
N ASN A 273 0.77 3.74 6.25
CA ASN A 273 -0.07 3.77 7.44
C ASN A 273 -1.53 4.08 7.07
N ILE A 274 -2.48 3.43 7.75
CA ILE A 274 -3.93 3.66 7.54
C ILE A 274 -4.28 5.16 7.63
N LYS A 275 -3.69 5.89 8.59
CA LYS A 275 -3.97 7.33 8.75
C LYS A 275 -3.46 8.14 7.56
N SER A 276 -2.27 7.84 7.05
CA SER A 276 -1.66 8.49 5.88
C SER A 276 -2.49 8.23 4.63
N GLN A 277 -2.78 6.95 4.35
CA GLN A 277 -3.54 6.53 3.17
C GLN A 277 -4.96 7.11 3.17
N LYS A 278 -5.60 7.18 4.34
CA LYS A 278 -6.91 7.81 4.50
C LYS A 278 -6.90 9.31 4.21
N HIS A 279 -5.93 10.06 4.73
CA HIS A 279 -5.79 11.49 4.43
C HIS A 279 -5.48 11.72 2.95
N GLN A 280 -4.53 10.96 2.41
CA GLN A 280 -4.17 10.98 1.01
C GLN A 280 -5.39 10.75 0.11
N ARG A 281 -6.18 9.69 0.38
CA ARG A 281 -7.35 9.37 -0.44
C ARG A 281 -8.47 10.42 -0.32
N SER A 282 -8.72 10.93 0.88
CA SER A 282 -9.70 12.00 1.10
C SER A 282 -9.31 13.27 0.32
N TYR A 283 -8.03 13.61 0.32
CA TYR A 283 -7.50 14.72 -0.45
C TYR A 283 -7.70 14.50 -1.95
N GLU A 284 -7.29 13.36 -2.50
CA GLU A 284 -7.42 13.03 -3.92
C GLU A 284 -8.86 13.18 -4.44
N ILE A 285 -9.84 12.69 -3.68
CA ILE A 285 -11.26 12.77 -4.05
C ILE A 285 -11.70 14.24 -4.17
N ASN A 286 -11.31 15.08 -3.22
CA ASN A 286 -11.73 16.47 -3.20
C ASN A 286 -10.94 17.34 -4.19
N ALA A 287 -9.62 17.14 -4.26
CA ALA A 287 -8.73 17.80 -5.20
C ALA A 287 -9.06 17.48 -6.66
N SER A 288 -9.52 16.25 -6.96
CA SER A 288 -9.92 15.90 -8.32
C SER A 288 -11.05 16.77 -8.88
N LYS A 289 -11.89 17.35 -8.00
CA LYS A 289 -13.01 18.23 -8.38
C LYS A 289 -12.54 19.65 -8.75
N THR A 290 -11.33 20.05 -8.36
CA THR A 290 -10.77 21.38 -8.65
C THR A 290 -9.95 21.40 -9.95
N ILE A 291 -9.53 20.23 -10.45
CA ILE A 291 -8.74 20.11 -11.68
C ILE A 291 -9.63 20.38 -12.91
N GLY A 292 -9.31 21.44 -13.64
CA GLY A 292 -9.95 21.79 -14.90
C GLY A 292 -9.26 21.17 -16.13
N THR A 293 -9.65 21.63 -17.32
CA THR A 293 -9.06 21.16 -18.60
C THR A 293 -7.75 21.85 -18.99
N ASP A 294 -7.35 22.89 -18.26
CA ASP A 294 -6.12 23.65 -18.46
C ASP A 294 -5.03 23.07 -17.57
N VAL A 295 -4.03 22.46 -18.22
CA VAL A 295 -2.91 21.80 -17.55
C VAL A 295 -2.04 22.82 -16.82
N MET A 296 -1.71 23.95 -17.45
CA MET A 296 -0.76 24.90 -16.87
C MET A 296 -1.37 25.58 -15.65
N LYS A 297 -2.65 25.95 -15.72
CA LYS A 297 -3.37 26.49 -14.56
C LYS A 297 -3.41 25.48 -13.41
N SER A 298 -3.66 24.21 -13.71
CA SER A 298 -3.73 23.15 -12.69
C SER A 298 -2.36 22.90 -12.04
N LEU A 299 -1.28 22.88 -12.81
CA LEU A 299 0.09 22.76 -12.29
C LEU A 299 0.50 23.97 -11.45
N ASP A 300 0.19 25.19 -11.89
CA ASP A 300 0.49 26.41 -11.14
C ASP A 300 -0.25 26.44 -9.79
N THR A 301 -1.51 26.03 -9.78
CA THR A 301 -2.32 25.90 -8.55
C THR A 301 -1.70 24.86 -7.61
N ALA A 302 -1.36 23.67 -8.12
CA ALA A 302 -0.73 22.61 -7.33
C ALA A 302 0.63 23.02 -6.75
N LEU A 303 1.43 23.81 -7.48
CA LEU A 303 2.75 24.26 -7.03
C LEU A 303 2.69 25.35 -5.95
N LYS A 304 1.73 26.29 -6.06
CA LYS A 304 1.63 27.47 -5.19
C LYS A 304 0.74 27.21 -3.97
N ASP A 305 -0.49 26.79 -4.24
CA ASP A 305 -1.57 26.78 -3.25
C ASP A 305 -1.89 25.35 -2.78
N GLY A 306 -1.58 24.36 -3.61
CA GLY A 306 -2.11 23.00 -3.49
C GLY A 306 -3.50 22.90 -4.12
N LEU A 307 -3.88 21.69 -4.54
CA LEU A 307 -5.16 21.47 -5.23
C LEU A 307 -6.39 21.48 -4.32
N TYR A 308 -6.21 21.29 -3.00
CA TYR A 308 -7.28 21.30 -2.01
C TYR A 308 -6.75 21.61 -0.60
N ASN A 309 -7.65 21.76 0.38
CA ASN A 309 -7.26 21.93 1.78
C ASN A 309 -6.75 20.58 2.37
N PRO A 310 -5.47 20.49 2.78
CA PRO A 310 -4.87 19.25 3.26
C PRO A 310 -5.35 18.81 4.66
N THR A 311 -6.07 19.67 5.39
CA THR A 311 -6.57 19.37 6.74
C THR A 311 -7.94 18.68 6.75
N VAL A 312 -8.64 18.63 5.61
CA VAL A 312 -9.99 18.07 5.51
C VAL A 312 -9.90 16.57 5.22
N CYS A 313 -10.43 15.75 6.13
CA CYS A 313 -10.47 14.29 5.99
C CYS A 313 -11.89 13.77 6.29
N ASN A 314 -12.66 13.48 5.23
CA ASN A 314 -14.08 13.06 5.34
C ASN A 314 -14.24 11.54 5.08
N LEU A 315 -13.16 10.78 5.29
CA LEU A 315 -13.14 9.33 5.12
C LEU A 315 -12.93 8.65 6.46
N HIS A 316 -13.64 7.54 6.63
CA HIS A 316 -13.44 6.55 7.67
C HIS A 316 -12.88 5.28 7.04
N HIS A 317 -11.75 4.80 7.57
CA HIS A 317 -11.20 3.51 7.15
C HIS A 317 -12.15 2.39 7.58
N PHE A 318 -12.44 1.48 6.65
CA PHE A 318 -13.31 0.33 6.87
C PHE A 318 -12.52 -0.97 6.91
N LEU A 319 -11.72 -1.23 5.87
CA LEU A 319 -11.04 -2.50 5.67
C LEU A 319 -9.68 -2.27 4.99
N ARG A 320 -8.66 -3.00 5.46
CA ARG A 320 -7.38 -3.15 4.77
C ARG A 320 -7.18 -4.58 4.31
N ILE A 321 -6.73 -4.75 3.07
CA ILE A 321 -6.29 -6.01 2.47
C ILE A 321 -4.82 -5.85 2.05
N GLN A 322 -4.02 -6.85 2.37
CA GLN A 322 -2.59 -6.91 2.09
C GLN A 322 -2.31 -8.12 1.19
N LEU A 323 -1.60 -7.90 0.08
CA LEU A 323 -1.44 -8.89 -0.98
C LEU A 323 -0.05 -8.83 -1.60
N ASP A 324 0.62 -9.96 -1.69
CA ASP A 324 1.78 -10.09 -2.57
C ASP A 324 1.36 -9.85 -4.03
N LYS A 325 2.04 -8.91 -4.71
CA LYS A 325 1.82 -8.54 -6.11
C LYS A 325 1.76 -9.74 -7.04
N LYS A 326 2.55 -10.79 -6.77
CA LYS A 326 2.56 -12.01 -7.58
C LYS A 326 1.20 -12.66 -7.57
N ASN A 327 0.47 -12.65 -6.46
CA ASN A 327 -0.83 -13.32 -6.33
C ASN A 327 -2.02 -12.55 -6.97
N MET A 328 -1.78 -11.46 -7.70
CA MET A 328 -2.83 -10.69 -8.37
C MET A 328 -2.92 -11.00 -9.86
N LEU A 329 -4.13 -10.91 -10.42
CA LEU A 329 -4.38 -11.08 -11.86
C LEU A 329 -3.71 -9.98 -12.70
N PHE A 330 -3.64 -8.76 -12.18
CA PHE A 330 -3.09 -7.60 -12.88
C PHE A 330 -1.70 -7.23 -12.34
N GLU A 331 -0.66 -7.44 -13.15
CA GLU A 331 0.70 -6.98 -12.82
C GLU A 331 0.81 -5.45 -12.86
N GLU A 332 0.08 -4.80 -13.76
CA GLU A 332 0.06 -3.32 -13.89
C GLU A 332 -0.80 -2.67 -12.80
N ILE A 333 -0.21 -1.73 -12.07
CA ILE A 333 -0.89 -0.98 -10.98
C ILE A 333 -2.11 -0.21 -11.51
N SER A 334 -2.04 0.36 -12.72
CA SER A 334 -3.14 1.15 -13.28
C SER A 334 -4.42 0.33 -13.49
N ASN A 335 -4.30 -0.93 -13.95
CA ASN A 335 -5.45 -1.83 -14.12
C ASN A 335 -5.99 -2.30 -12.77
N ALA A 336 -5.11 -2.66 -11.83
CA ALA A 336 -5.51 -2.99 -10.47
C ALA A 336 -6.21 -1.82 -9.77
N THR A 337 -5.75 -0.57 -9.95
CA THR A 337 -6.42 0.63 -9.44
C THR A 337 -7.81 0.82 -10.06
N ARG A 338 -8.00 0.56 -11.35
CA ARG A 338 -9.35 0.61 -11.95
C ARG A 338 -10.27 -0.45 -11.36
N GLN A 339 -9.75 -1.65 -11.13
CA GLN A 339 -10.49 -2.76 -10.56
C GLN A 339 -10.98 -2.46 -9.15
N ILE A 340 -10.12 -1.98 -8.24
CA ILE A 340 -10.56 -1.68 -6.86
C ILE A 340 -11.61 -0.56 -6.82
N LEU A 341 -11.56 0.40 -7.75
CA LEU A 341 -12.54 1.48 -7.84
C LEU A 341 -13.93 0.99 -8.28
N THR A 342 -14.05 -0.25 -8.76
CA THR A 342 -15.36 -0.88 -8.99
C THR A 342 -16.13 -1.11 -7.69
N VAL A 343 -15.50 -0.94 -6.52
CA VAL A 343 -16.19 -0.94 -5.22
C VAL A 343 -17.35 0.06 -5.17
N LYS A 344 -17.26 1.14 -5.95
CA LYS A 344 -18.25 2.21 -6.06
C LYS A 344 -19.44 1.86 -6.97
N LYS A 345 -19.43 0.71 -7.65
CA LYS A 345 -20.48 0.34 -8.60
C LYS A 345 -21.81 0.14 -7.87
N GLY A 346 -22.78 1.02 -8.16
CA GLY A 346 -24.10 1.00 -7.55
C GLY A 346 -24.15 1.49 -6.10
N VAL A 347 -23.06 2.09 -5.59
CA VAL A 347 -22.93 2.53 -4.20
C VAL A 347 -22.38 3.96 -4.16
N SER A 348 -22.96 4.79 -3.30
CA SER A 348 -22.46 6.13 -2.98
C SER A 348 -21.88 6.18 -1.57
N GLY A 349 -21.02 7.16 -1.30
CA GLY A 349 -20.38 7.34 0.02
C GLY A 349 -19.34 6.28 0.36
N VAL A 350 -18.72 5.67 -0.65
CA VAL A 350 -17.62 4.70 -0.47
C VAL A 350 -16.48 5.00 -1.44
N ASP A 351 -15.27 4.63 -1.05
CA ASP A 351 -14.11 4.73 -1.91
C ASP A 351 -13.08 3.64 -1.59
N ALA A 352 -12.05 3.51 -2.43
CA ALA A 352 -10.91 2.64 -2.22
C ALA A 352 -9.61 3.29 -2.71
N SER A 353 -8.50 2.90 -2.10
CA SER A 353 -7.15 3.21 -2.55
C SER A 353 -6.31 1.95 -2.61
N MET A 354 -5.29 1.97 -3.46
CA MET A 354 -4.25 0.95 -3.46
C MET A 354 -2.89 1.61 -3.57
N ASP A 355 -1.94 1.01 -2.89
CA ASP A 355 -0.53 1.38 -2.96
C ASP A 355 0.36 0.13 -2.88
N LEU A 356 1.65 0.29 -3.14
CA LEU A 356 2.63 -0.80 -3.18
C LEU A 356 3.82 -0.46 -2.26
N ASN A 357 4.21 -1.41 -1.41
CA ASN A 357 5.55 -1.40 -0.83
C ASN A 357 6.53 -1.97 -1.88
N PRO A 358 7.44 -1.16 -2.45
CA PRO A 358 8.33 -1.62 -3.51
C PRO A 358 9.44 -2.57 -3.01
N PHE A 359 9.62 -2.70 -1.69
CA PHE A 359 10.64 -3.56 -1.06
C PHE A 359 10.11 -4.94 -0.68
N THR A 360 8.81 -5.05 -0.39
CA THR A 360 8.17 -6.33 -0.05
C THR A 360 7.31 -6.88 -1.19
N ASP A 361 7.14 -6.14 -2.28
CA ASP A 361 6.18 -6.40 -3.36
C ASP A 361 4.72 -6.51 -2.85
N GLU A 362 4.44 -5.97 -1.67
CA GLU A 362 3.13 -6.06 -1.04
C GLU A 362 2.24 -4.87 -1.43
N ARG A 363 1.09 -5.19 -2.02
CA ARG A 363 0.02 -4.24 -2.31
C ARG A 363 -0.90 -4.11 -1.11
N VAL A 364 -1.13 -2.87 -0.71
CA VAL A 364 -2.07 -2.50 0.34
C VAL A 364 -3.30 -1.90 -0.32
N ILE A 365 -4.46 -2.52 -0.11
CA ILE A 365 -5.76 -2.04 -0.59
C ILE A 365 -6.57 -1.61 0.62
N ASP A 366 -6.99 -0.35 0.65
CA ASP A 366 -7.84 0.20 1.70
C ASP A 366 -9.21 0.57 1.14
N PHE A 367 -10.25 0.27 1.91
CA PHE A 367 -11.63 0.62 1.62
C PHE A 367 -12.13 1.61 2.66
N TYR A 368 -12.92 2.58 2.21
CA TYR A 368 -13.37 3.71 3.01
C TYR A 368 -14.87 3.92 2.93
N LEU A 369 -15.42 4.47 3.99
CA LEU A 369 -16.78 5.03 4.05
C LEU A 369 -16.68 6.55 4.20
N GLU A 370 -17.53 7.28 3.50
CA GLU A 370 -17.75 8.71 3.72
C GLU A 370 -18.73 8.94 4.87
N ASP A 371 -18.71 10.13 5.48
CA ASP A 371 -19.60 10.50 6.60
C ASP A 371 -21.09 10.35 6.26
N ASN A 372 -21.44 10.51 4.98
CA ASN A 372 -22.81 10.42 4.45
C ASN A 372 -23.18 9.01 3.93
N PHE A 373 -22.38 7.98 4.23
CA PHE A 373 -22.62 6.63 3.73
C PHE A 373 -24.01 6.12 4.12
N ASN A 374 -24.79 5.71 3.11
CA ASN A 374 -26.12 5.16 3.32
C ASN A 374 -26.04 3.65 3.57
N ILE A 375 -26.46 3.22 4.77
CA ILE A 375 -26.47 1.82 5.20
C ILE A 375 -27.21 0.88 4.25
N LYS A 376 -28.18 1.37 3.46
CA LYS A 376 -28.87 0.59 2.42
C LYS A 376 -27.93 0.05 1.34
N HIS A 377 -26.75 0.65 1.17
CA HIS A 377 -25.75 0.17 0.21
C HIS A 377 -24.73 -0.80 0.82
N PHE A 378 -24.87 -1.16 2.10
CA PHE A 378 -23.84 -1.94 2.79
C PHE A 378 -23.73 -3.36 2.25
N SER A 379 -24.84 -3.99 1.87
CA SER A 379 -24.84 -5.30 1.18
C SER A 379 -24.03 -5.24 -0.11
N THR A 380 -24.36 -4.30 -1.00
CA THR A 380 -23.67 -4.08 -2.27
C THR A 380 -22.20 -3.72 -2.08
N PHE A 381 -21.85 -2.90 -1.08
CA PHE A 381 -20.47 -2.52 -0.79
C PHE A 381 -19.61 -3.74 -0.43
N ILE A 382 -20.06 -4.58 0.51
CA ILE A 382 -19.34 -5.80 0.91
C ILE A 382 -19.30 -6.81 -0.24
N TYR A 383 -20.38 -6.92 -1.02
CA TYR A 383 -20.38 -7.74 -2.22
C TYR A 383 -19.34 -7.30 -3.25
N ASN A 384 -19.22 -6.00 -3.51
CA ASN A 384 -18.21 -5.48 -4.42
C ASN A 384 -16.78 -5.76 -3.91
N ILE A 385 -16.52 -5.62 -2.61
CA ILE A 385 -15.25 -6.04 -1.99
C ILE A 385 -15.00 -7.53 -2.24
N GLY A 386 -16.01 -8.37 -2.02
CA GLY A 386 -15.93 -9.81 -2.26
C GLY A 386 -15.58 -10.15 -3.72
N ASN A 387 -16.16 -9.45 -4.69
CA ASN A 387 -15.83 -9.62 -6.10
C ASN A 387 -14.37 -9.23 -6.41
N ILE A 388 -13.87 -8.14 -5.82
CA ILE A 388 -12.46 -7.76 -5.95
C ILE A 388 -11.55 -8.86 -5.38
N THR A 389 -11.93 -9.48 -4.26
CA THR A 389 -11.18 -10.60 -3.66
C THR A 389 -11.27 -11.89 -4.50
N ILE A 390 -12.38 -12.16 -5.19
CA ILE A 390 -12.49 -13.34 -6.08
C ILE A 390 -11.43 -13.30 -7.17
N GLU A 391 -11.21 -12.15 -7.79
CA GLU A 391 -10.17 -11.98 -8.82
C GLU A 391 -8.74 -12.22 -8.28
N GLN A 392 -8.53 -12.02 -6.97
CA GLN A 392 -7.26 -12.34 -6.30
C GLN A 392 -7.13 -13.85 -6.07
N ILE A 393 -8.22 -14.53 -5.73
CA ILE A 393 -8.24 -15.99 -5.67
C ILE A 393 -7.90 -16.57 -7.04
N ILE A 394 -8.49 -16.02 -8.12
CA ILE A 394 -8.19 -16.43 -9.49
C ILE A 394 -6.71 -16.21 -9.81
N GLY A 395 -6.16 -15.03 -9.52
CA GLY A 395 -4.74 -14.75 -9.70
C GLY A 395 -3.84 -15.73 -8.93
N THR A 396 -4.13 -15.98 -7.66
CA THR A 396 -3.41 -16.97 -6.84
C THR A 396 -3.49 -18.36 -7.47
N ALA A 397 -4.69 -18.79 -7.90
CA ALA A 397 -4.89 -20.09 -8.52
C ALA A 397 -4.06 -20.20 -9.79
N SER A 398 -4.16 -19.24 -10.71
CA SER A 398 -3.41 -19.21 -11.95
C SER A 398 -1.91 -19.34 -11.72
N ASN A 399 -1.35 -18.67 -10.70
CA ASN A 399 0.06 -18.78 -10.38
C ASN A 399 0.46 -20.16 -9.86
N GLU A 400 -0.30 -20.72 -8.92
CA GLU A 400 -0.01 -22.05 -8.39
C GLU A 400 -0.19 -23.12 -9.50
N PHE A 401 -1.20 -22.99 -10.35
CA PHE A 401 -1.35 -23.81 -11.55
C PHE A 401 -0.15 -23.68 -12.49
N ASN A 402 0.32 -22.47 -12.79
CA ASN A 402 1.47 -22.25 -13.67
C ASN A 402 2.77 -22.88 -13.12
N LYS A 403 2.98 -22.85 -11.79
CA LYS A 403 4.12 -23.56 -11.17
C LYS A 403 4.03 -25.07 -11.40
N THR A 404 2.82 -25.63 -11.29
CA THR A 404 2.59 -27.07 -11.44
C THR A 404 2.54 -27.53 -12.90
N LYS A 405 2.23 -26.63 -13.84
CA LYS A 405 2.20 -26.95 -15.27
C LYS A 405 3.55 -27.48 -15.76
N LYS A 406 4.65 -26.84 -15.35
CA LYS A 406 6.01 -27.31 -15.67
C LYS A 406 6.29 -28.72 -15.13
N ILE A 407 5.76 -29.03 -13.95
CA ILE A 407 5.90 -30.37 -13.35
C ILE A 407 5.15 -31.39 -14.20
N ASN A 408 3.91 -31.09 -14.59
CA ASN A 408 3.11 -31.97 -15.46
C ASN A 408 3.77 -32.16 -16.83
N GLU A 409 4.28 -31.10 -17.45
CA GLU A 409 5.01 -31.18 -18.73
C GLU A 409 6.25 -32.09 -18.63
N ILE A 410 7.01 -31.98 -17.54
CA ILE A 410 8.16 -32.87 -17.28
C ILE A 410 7.70 -34.32 -17.11
N ILE A 411 6.65 -34.57 -16.33
CA ILE A 411 6.11 -35.92 -16.11
C ILE A 411 5.63 -36.51 -17.43
N ASP A 412 4.83 -35.77 -18.20
CA ASP A 412 4.31 -36.20 -19.50
C ASP A 412 5.44 -36.54 -20.47
N SER A 413 6.49 -35.70 -20.52
CA SER A 413 7.66 -35.93 -21.38
C SER A 413 8.44 -37.20 -21.04
N ASN A 414 8.47 -37.58 -19.77
CA ASN A 414 9.18 -38.78 -19.30
C ASN A 414 8.32 -40.03 -19.46
N LEU A 415 7.04 -39.96 -19.09
CA LEU A 415 6.09 -41.08 -19.28
C LEU A 415 5.95 -41.46 -20.76
N ASN A 416 6.03 -40.49 -21.67
CA ASN A 416 5.96 -40.77 -23.12
C ASN A 416 7.19 -41.50 -23.68
N LYS A 417 8.31 -41.55 -22.95
CA LYS A 417 9.50 -42.32 -23.34
C LYS A 417 9.49 -43.75 -22.82
N LEU A 418 8.59 -44.07 -21.88
CA LEU A 418 8.48 -45.39 -21.29
C LEU A 418 7.57 -46.29 -22.14
N PRO A 419 7.87 -47.60 -22.27
CA PRO A 419 7.06 -48.56 -23.00
C PRO A 419 5.84 -49.01 -22.17
N ILE A 420 5.04 -48.05 -21.73
CA ILE A 420 3.83 -48.26 -20.91
C ILE A 420 2.58 -47.78 -21.64
N THR A 421 1.46 -48.42 -21.35
CA THR A 421 0.14 -48.11 -21.90
C THR A 421 -0.39 -46.76 -21.38
N ASN A 422 -1.37 -46.17 -22.07
CA ASN A 422 -2.00 -44.94 -21.61
C ASN A 422 -2.73 -45.11 -20.27
N ALA A 423 -3.26 -46.30 -19.98
CA ALA A 423 -3.89 -46.59 -18.70
C ALA A 423 -2.87 -46.53 -17.55
N GLU A 424 -1.70 -47.15 -17.73
CA GLU A 424 -0.60 -47.10 -16.75
C GLU A 424 -0.06 -45.67 -16.57
N LYS A 425 -0.01 -44.87 -17.64
CA LYS A 425 0.35 -43.44 -17.54
C LYS A 425 -0.64 -42.67 -16.67
N GLU A 426 -1.94 -42.89 -16.84
CA GLU A 426 -2.97 -42.21 -16.04
C GLU A 426 -2.97 -42.68 -14.58
N ASP A 427 -2.81 -43.98 -14.33
CA ASP A 427 -2.66 -44.52 -12.98
C ASP A 427 -1.44 -43.93 -12.26
N PHE A 428 -0.33 -43.73 -12.97
CA PHE A 428 0.85 -43.06 -12.42
C PHE A 428 0.60 -41.57 -12.13
N LYS A 429 -0.11 -40.87 -13.02
CA LYS A 429 -0.39 -39.43 -12.86
C LYS A 429 -1.38 -39.13 -11.76
N LYS A 430 -2.37 -39.99 -11.54
CA LYS A 430 -3.47 -39.77 -10.59
C LYS A 430 -3.00 -39.34 -9.19
N PRO A 431 -2.12 -40.08 -8.48
CA PRO A 431 -1.66 -39.66 -7.15
C PRO A 431 -0.90 -38.33 -7.17
N ILE A 432 -0.18 -38.03 -8.26
CA ILE A 432 0.53 -36.76 -8.43
C ILE A 432 -0.46 -35.62 -8.64
N GLN A 433 -1.48 -35.80 -9.48
CA GLN A 433 -2.53 -34.83 -9.72
C GLN A 433 -3.33 -34.55 -8.44
N GLU A 434 -3.64 -35.57 -7.65
CA GLU A 434 -4.28 -35.43 -6.34
C GLU A 434 -3.39 -34.63 -5.37
N HIS A 435 -2.08 -34.93 -5.31
CA HIS A 435 -1.13 -34.19 -4.50
C HIS A 435 -0.99 -32.72 -4.93
N ILE A 436 -0.88 -32.46 -6.24
CA ILE A 436 -0.85 -31.12 -6.82
C ILE A 436 -2.13 -30.36 -6.47
N SER A 437 -3.30 -30.97 -6.68
CA SER A 437 -4.60 -30.35 -6.40
C SER A 437 -4.75 -30.01 -4.93
N SER A 438 -4.31 -30.92 -4.03
CA SER A 438 -4.29 -30.69 -2.59
C SER A 438 -3.39 -29.52 -2.21
N ASN A 439 -2.18 -29.44 -2.77
CA ASN A 439 -1.25 -28.35 -2.53
C ASN A 439 -1.77 -27.00 -3.04
N ILE A 440 -2.39 -26.97 -4.23
CA ILE A 440 -3.03 -25.76 -4.77
C ILE A 440 -4.19 -25.33 -3.85
N LYS A 441 -5.07 -26.26 -3.43
CA LYS A 441 -6.15 -25.96 -2.48
C LYS A 441 -5.60 -25.38 -1.18
N LYS A 442 -4.54 -25.97 -0.62
CA LYS A 442 -3.89 -25.48 0.61
C LYS A 442 -3.27 -24.10 0.43
N ALA A 443 -2.58 -23.85 -0.69
CA ALA A 443 -2.01 -22.54 -1.01
C ALA A 443 -3.08 -21.46 -1.18
N LEU A 444 -4.18 -21.79 -1.89
CA LEU A 444 -5.34 -20.91 -2.05
C LEU A 444 -5.95 -20.53 -0.70
N LEU A 445 -6.13 -21.51 0.19
CA LEU A 445 -6.62 -21.26 1.53
C LEU A 445 -5.66 -20.37 2.30
N ASN A 446 -4.39 -20.79 2.46
CA ASN A 446 -3.43 -20.07 3.30
C ASN A 446 -3.21 -18.62 2.86
N LYS A 447 -3.16 -18.36 1.55
CA LYS A 447 -2.91 -17.02 1.00
C LYS A 447 -4.15 -16.11 1.04
N ASN A 448 -5.36 -16.65 0.89
CA ASN A 448 -6.58 -15.84 0.79
C ASN A 448 -7.40 -15.78 2.08
N LEU A 449 -7.21 -16.72 3.02
CA LEU A 449 -7.92 -16.76 4.30
C LEU A 449 -7.78 -15.47 5.13
N PRO A 450 -6.59 -14.83 5.22
CA PRO A 450 -6.44 -13.57 5.96
C PRO A 450 -7.37 -12.46 5.45
N ILE A 451 -7.63 -12.43 4.14
CA ILE A 451 -8.50 -11.43 3.50
C ILE A 451 -9.94 -11.59 3.98
N PHE A 452 -10.46 -12.82 3.94
CA PHE A 452 -11.82 -13.11 4.40
C PHE A 452 -11.98 -12.90 5.90
N LYS A 453 -10.95 -13.22 6.69
CA LYS A 453 -10.90 -12.87 8.11
C LYS A 453 -11.06 -11.36 8.29
N ASN A 454 -10.26 -10.56 7.57
CA ASN A 454 -10.34 -9.10 7.66
C ASN A 454 -11.71 -8.57 7.23
N ILE A 455 -12.36 -9.14 6.20
CA ILE A 455 -13.73 -8.77 5.81
C ILE A 455 -14.71 -9.05 6.96
N LEU A 456 -14.66 -10.24 7.57
CA LEU A 456 -15.52 -10.57 8.71
C LEU A 456 -15.30 -9.59 9.87
N TRP A 457 -14.04 -9.27 10.17
CA TRP A 457 -13.69 -8.36 11.26
C TRP A 457 -14.11 -6.92 11.01
N ALA A 458 -13.96 -6.42 9.79
CA ALA A 458 -14.44 -5.10 9.41
C ALA A 458 -15.96 -5.01 9.53
N VAL A 459 -16.68 -6.03 9.05
CA VAL A 459 -18.15 -6.08 9.18
C VAL A 459 -18.57 -6.19 10.65
N LEU A 460 -17.95 -7.06 11.45
CA LEU A 460 -18.26 -7.16 12.89
C LEU A 460 -18.01 -5.83 13.60
N ARG A 461 -16.84 -5.21 13.38
CA ARG A 461 -16.46 -3.93 13.98
C ARG A 461 -17.45 -2.82 13.62
N TYR A 462 -17.92 -2.79 12.38
CA TYR A 462 -18.90 -1.80 11.92
C TYR A 462 -20.24 -1.89 12.66
N HIS A 463 -20.62 -3.08 13.11
CA HIS A 463 -21.87 -3.32 13.84
C HIS A 463 -21.78 -3.09 15.36
N LEU A 464 -20.57 -3.03 15.91
CA LEU A 464 -20.37 -2.76 17.34
C LEU A 464 -20.31 -1.25 17.59
N ASP A 465 -20.82 -0.82 18.75
CA ASP A 465 -20.63 0.56 19.21
C ASP A 465 -19.13 0.82 19.39
N SER A 466 -18.67 1.98 18.90
CA SER A 466 -17.26 2.40 18.84
C SER A 466 -16.47 2.30 20.15
N LYS A 467 -17.14 2.29 21.31
CA LYS A 467 -16.48 2.12 22.62
C LYS A 467 -16.11 0.67 22.93
N TYR A 468 -16.67 -0.29 22.19
CA TYR A 468 -16.40 -1.71 22.36
C TYR A 468 -15.31 -2.18 21.39
N HIS A 469 -14.48 -3.07 21.90
CA HIS A 469 -13.43 -3.76 21.17
C HIS A 469 -13.68 -5.26 21.23
N PHE A 470 -13.10 -6.03 20.33
CA PHE A 470 -13.20 -7.48 20.40
C PHE A 470 -11.85 -8.14 20.20
N ASP A 471 -11.72 -9.32 20.80
CA ASP A 471 -10.57 -10.21 20.63
C ASP A 471 -11.08 -11.64 20.43
N ILE A 472 -10.30 -12.45 19.74
CA ILE A 472 -10.64 -13.83 19.42
C ILE A 472 -9.96 -14.71 20.46
N ASP A 473 -10.72 -15.67 21.02
CA ASP A 473 -10.11 -16.66 21.89
C ASP A 473 -9.26 -17.64 21.05
N ASN A 474 -7.95 -17.49 21.24
CA ASN A 474 -6.91 -18.17 20.46
C ASN A 474 -6.47 -19.49 21.10
N HIS A 475 -7.00 -19.85 22.26
CA HIS A 475 -6.57 -21.04 23.01
C HIS A 475 -6.94 -22.38 22.32
N SER A 476 -7.76 -22.36 21.28
CA SER A 476 -8.22 -23.56 20.55
C SER A 476 -7.50 -23.85 19.22
N PHE A 477 -6.44 -23.11 18.88
CA PHE A 477 -5.76 -23.24 17.57
C PHE A 477 -5.02 -24.56 17.35
N GLU A 478 -4.73 -25.33 18.40
CA GLU A 478 -3.96 -26.58 18.27
C GLU A 478 -4.75 -27.68 17.56
N ASN A 479 -6.10 -27.63 17.57
CA ASN A 479 -6.95 -28.75 17.13
C ASN A 479 -7.57 -28.56 15.74
N TYR A 480 -7.94 -27.33 15.36
CA TYR A 480 -8.62 -27.05 14.09
C TYR A 480 -8.52 -25.57 13.66
N ASP A 481 -8.70 -25.33 12.35
CA ASP A 481 -8.85 -23.98 11.80
C ASP A 481 -10.16 -23.36 12.29
N TYR A 482 -10.05 -22.28 13.06
CA TYR A 482 -11.20 -21.56 13.62
C TYR A 482 -11.97 -20.70 12.61
N PHE A 483 -11.69 -20.81 11.31
CA PHE A 483 -12.31 -19.99 10.28
C PHE A 483 -12.69 -20.83 9.05
N GLY A 484 -13.91 -20.63 8.57
CA GLY A 484 -14.44 -21.33 7.40
C GLY A 484 -14.91 -20.35 6.32
N VAL A 485 -14.70 -20.71 5.06
CA VAL A 485 -15.08 -19.90 3.89
C VAL A 485 -15.84 -20.75 2.89
N LYS A 486 -16.91 -20.19 2.31
CA LYS A 486 -17.55 -20.66 1.10
C LYS A 486 -17.62 -19.50 0.12
N VAL A 487 -16.90 -19.58 -1.00
CA VAL A 487 -16.84 -18.55 -2.05
C VAL A 487 -16.47 -19.18 -3.39
N ALA A 488 -17.17 -18.84 -4.48
CA ALA A 488 -16.78 -19.20 -5.86
C ALA A 488 -16.27 -20.65 -6.06
N GLY A 489 -16.95 -21.65 -5.52
CA GLY A 489 -16.55 -23.07 -5.59
C GLY A 489 -15.55 -23.55 -4.53
N LEU A 490 -14.81 -22.64 -3.89
CA LEU A 490 -14.02 -22.93 -2.70
C LEU A 490 -14.95 -23.09 -1.50
N ASN A 491 -15.01 -24.28 -0.91
CA ASN A 491 -15.89 -24.58 0.22
C ASN A 491 -15.21 -25.44 1.32
N PRO A 492 -14.06 -25.02 1.87
CA PRO A 492 -13.45 -25.65 3.05
C PRO A 492 -14.36 -25.57 4.29
N LEU A 493 -15.37 -24.70 4.29
CA LEU A 493 -16.22 -24.43 5.44
C LEU A 493 -16.80 -25.70 6.06
N LYS A 494 -17.35 -26.60 5.25
CA LYS A 494 -17.99 -27.83 5.76
C LYS A 494 -16.97 -28.76 6.40
N GLU A 495 -15.90 -29.05 5.67
CA GLU A 495 -14.80 -29.90 6.09
C GLU A 495 -14.18 -29.38 7.41
N ASN A 496 -13.89 -28.08 7.49
CA ASN A 496 -13.30 -27.46 8.67
C ASN A 496 -14.24 -27.52 9.89
N LEU A 497 -15.53 -27.24 9.69
CA LEU A 497 -16.50 -27.25 10.78
C LEU A 497 -16.80 -28.66 11.29
N ASP A 498 -16.96 -29.64 10.39
CA ASP A 498 -17.17 -31.03 10.78
C ASP A 498 -15.93 -31.57 11.51
N LYS A 499 -14.72 -31.30 11.00
CA LYS A 499 -13.47 -31.64 11.69
C LYS A 499 -13.36 -30.98 13.07
N ALA A 500 -13.77 -29.72 13.21
CA ALA A 500 -13.79 -29.04 14.50
C ALA A 500 -14.74 -29.72 15.50
N ILE A 501 -15.95 -30.09 15.07
CA ILE A 501 -16.94 -30.78 15.91
C ILE A 501 -16.45 -32.18 16.32
N ASP A 502 -15.78 -32.88 15.41
CA ASP A 502 -15.29 -34.24 15.64
C ASP A 502 -14.07 -34.28 16.58
N SER A 503 -13.22 -33.25 16.50
CA SER A 503 -12.02 -33.12 17.35
C SER A 503 -12.28 -32.47 18.72
N GLU A 504 -13.41 -31.77 18.90
CA GLU A 504 -13.73 -31.10 20.14
C GLU A 504 -14.15 -32.07 21.26
N LYS A 505 -13.49 -31.93 22.42
CA LYS A 505 -13.73 -32.76 23.61
C LYS A 505 -14.67 -32.11 24.60
N ASP A 506 -14.67 -30.77 24.66
CA ASP A 506 -15.55 -30.02 25.54
C ASP A 506 -17.00 -30.08 25.03
N LEU A 507 -17.91 -30.61 25.84
CA LEU A 507 -19.30 -30.85 25.42
C LEU A 507 -20.06 -29.53 25.17
N ASP A 508 -19.78 -28.49 25.95
CA ASP A 508 -20.42 -27.18 25.78
C ASP A 508 -19.95 -26.54 24.47
N ARG A 509 -18.65 -26.62 24.18
CA ARG A 509 -18.07 -26.13 22.95
C ARG A 509 -18.56 -26.91 21.73
N LYS A 510 -18.67 -28.23 21.85
CA LYS A 510 -19.26 -29.07 20.79
C LYS A 510 -20.72 -28.69 20.54
N HIS A 511 -21.47 -28.33 21.58
CA HIS A 511 -22.85 -27.83 21.45
C HIS A 511 -22.91 -26.49 20.71
N GLU A 512 -22.02 -25.53 21.03
CA GLU A 512 -21.87 -24.27 20.29
C GLU A 512 -21.56 -24.48 18.80
N LEU A 513 -20.59 -25.35 18.47
CA LEU A 513 -20.21 -25.64 17.09
C LEU A 513 -21.37 -26.29 16.31
N ASN A 514 -22.16 -27.16 16.94
CA ASN A 514 -23.35 -27.75 16.34
C ASN A 514 -24.47 -26.71 16.07
N GLN A 515 -24.64 -25.72 16.96
CA GLN A 515 -25.53 -24.58 16.71
C GLN A 515 -25.06 -23.78 15.48
N LEU A 516 -23.75 -23.51 15.38
CA LEU A 516 -23.14 -22.79 14.27
C LEU A 516 -23.33 -23.54 12.96
N LYS A 517 -23.16 -24.87 12.95
CA LYS A 517 -23.38 -25.76 11.81
C LYS A 517 -24.77 -25.62 11.20
N LYS A 518 -25.83 -25.56 12.03
CA LYS A 518 -27.21 -25.33 11.53
C LYS A 518 -27.32 -24.04 10.72
N SER A 519 -26.60 -23.00 11.15
CA SER A 519 -26.66 -21.68 10.50
C SER A 519 -25.77 -21.61 9.28
N ALA A 520 -24.57 -22.18 9.34
CA ALA A 520 -23.62 -22.20 8.24
C ALA A 520 -24.10 -23.08 7.07
N TYR A 521 -24.81 -24.18 7.35
CA TYR A 521 -25.25 -25.14 6.32
C TYR A 521 -26.57 -24.73 5.65
N ARG A 522 -27.27 -23.72 6.17
CA ARG A 522 -28.46 -23.17 5.53
C ARG A 522 -28.11 -22.66 4.13
N LYS A 523 -28.87 -23.10 3.12
CA LYS A 523 -28.66 -22.70 1.72
C LYS A 523 -28.63 -21.18 1.61
N PHE A 524 -27.54 -20.67 1.05
CA PHE A 524 -27.32 -19.27 0.72
C PHE A 524 -26.53 -19.20 -0.58
N GLU A 525 -27.01 -18.39 -1.51
CA GLU A 525 -26.39 -18.16 -2.83
C GLU A 525 -25.53 -16.91 -2.72
N GLY A 526 -24.24 -17.13 -2.47
CA GLY A 526 -23.27 -16.07 -2.22
C GLY A 526 -22.12 -16.56 -1.35
N THR A 527 -21.41 -15.60 -0.76
CA THR A 527 -20.27 -15.87 0.12
C THR A 527 -20.76 -16.15 1.54
N VAL A 528 -20.18 -17.16 2.18
CA VAL A 528 -20.42 -17.48 3.60
C VAL A 528 -19.08 -17.56 4.33
N LEU A 529 -18.90 -16.72 5.34
CA LEU A 529 -17.73 -16.70 6.23
C LEU A 529 -18.18 -17.11 7.63
N ILE A 530 -17.39 -17.94 8.30
CA ILE A 530 -17.66 -18.32 9.69
C ILE A 530 -16.41 -18.16 10.55
N CYS A 531 -16.59 -17.62 11.75
CA CYS A 531 -15.63 -17.76 12.83
C CYS A 531 -16.16 -18.81 13.79
N LEU A 532 -15.38 -19.87 13.98
CA LEU A 532 -15.67 -20.92 14.93
C LEU A 532 -15.35 -20.42 16.34
N SER A 533 -14.17 -19.81 16.58
CA SER A 533 -13.72 -19.35 17.90
C SER A 533 -14.69 -18.41 18.61
N ARG A 534 -14.70 -18.50 19.95
CA ARG A 534 -15.38 -17.52 20.80
C ARG A 534 -14.73 -16.14 20.62
N ILE A 535 -15.54 -15.11 20.65
CA ILE A 535 -15.09 -13.71 20.53
C ILE A 535 -15.47 -12.97 21.81
N LYS A 536 -14.47 -12.43 22.52
CA LYS A 536 -14.69 -11.64 23.73
C LYS A 536 -14.87 -10.18 23.34
N ILE A 537 -15.90 -9.53 23.88
CA ILE A 537 -16.15 -8.09 23.72
C ILE A 537 -15.69 -7.36 24.98
N TYR A 538 -14.87 -6.32 24.77
CA TYR A 538 -14.26 -5.51 25.81
C TYR A 538 -14.77 -4.08 25.78
N ASN A 539 -14.85 -3.46 26.95
CA ASN A 539 -14.95 -2.02 27.11
C ASN A 539 -13.74 -1.51 27.91
N TYR A 540 -12.78 -0.89 27.22
CA TYR A 540 -11.54 -0.41 27.85
C TYR A 540 -11.72 0.82 28.75
N SER A 541 -12.91 1.43 28.79
CA SER A 541 -13.24 2.47 29.80
C SER A 541 -13.47 1.90 31.20
N LEU A 542 -13.62 0.58 31.34
CA LEU A 542 -13.82 -0.10 32.62
C LEU A 542 -12.47 -0.60 33.21
N SER A 543 -12.47 -0.86 34.52
CA SER A 543 -11.32 -1.45 35.22
C SER A 543 -11.00 -2.85 34.66
N PRO A 544 -9.72 -3.29 34.66
CA PRO A 544 -9.30 -4.56 34.05
C PRO A 544 -10.20 -5.76 34.33
N ASN A 545 -10.65 -5.92 35.58
CA ASN A 545 -11.50 -7.03 36.02
C ASN A 545 -12.94 -6.98 35.46
N ASN A 546 -13.38 -5.81 35.01
CA ASN A 546 -14.72 -5.56 34.49
C ASN A 546 -14.73 -5.20 32.99
N ARG A 547 -13.58 -5.32 32.30
CA ARG A 547 -13.48 -4.97 30.88
C ARG A 547 -14.28 -5.90 29.99
N ILE A 548 -14.38 -7.18 30.33
CA ILE A 548 -15.13 -8.17 29.56
C ILE A 548 -16.61 -7.92 29.78
N VAL A 549 -17.31 -7.56 28.71
CA VAL A 549 -18.75 -7.23 28.75
C VAL A 549 -19.59 -8.46 28.44
N THR A 550 -19.18 -9.21 27.43
CA THR A 550 -19.84 -10.42 26.94
C THR A 550 -18.89 -11.17 26.01
N ASP A 551 -19.25 -12.39 25.69
CA ASP A 551 -18.69 -13.21 24.63
C ASP A 551 -19.72 -13.48 23.52
N ILE A 552 -19.23 -13.91 22.35
CA ILE A 552 -20.00 -14.44 21.23
C ILE A 552 -19.44 -15.83 20.94
N ASP A 553 -20.30 -16.85 20.92
CA ASP A 553 -19.85 -18.25 20.78
C ASP A 553 -19.36 -18.60 19.38
N GLY A 554 -19.90 -17.89 18.39
CA GLY A 554 -19.52 -18.02 16.98
C GLY A 554 -20.20 -16.97 16.12
N VAL A 555 -19.63 -16.73 14.94
CA VAL A 555 -20.13 -15.71 14.00
C VAL A 555 -20.31 -16.31 12.62
N VAL A 556 -21.43 -15.98 11.97
CA VAL A 556 -21.67 -16.28 10.55
C VAL A 556 -21.95 -14.99 9.79
N LEU A 557 -21.20 -14.74 8.73
CA LEU A 557 -21.46 -13.66 7.79
C LEU A 557 -21.83 -14.25 6.43
N LYS A 558 -22.95 -13.80 5.86
CA LYS A 558 -23.41 -14.19 4.53
C LYS A 558 -23.65 -12.94 3.72
N PHE A 559 -23.18 -12.90 2.48
CA PHE A 559 -23.44 -11.75 1.62
C PHE A 559 -23.47 -12.10 0.14
N ASN A 560 -24.32 -11.37 -0.58
CA ASN A 560 -24.39 -11.32 -2.04
C ASN A 560 -24.80 -9.89 -2.47
N ASP A 561 -25.14 -9.70 -3.73
CA ASP A 561 -25.55 -8.42 -4.30
C ASP A 561 -26.86 -7.86 -3.72
N LYS A 562 -27.68 -8.72 -3.10
CA LYS A 562 -29.04 -8.40 -2.61
C LYS A 562 -29.18 -8.28 -1.11
N GLU A 563 -28.30 -8.95 -0.36
CA GLU A 563 -28.39 -8.94 1.10
C GLU A 563 -27.06 -9.25 1.76
N LEU A 564 -26.90 -8.69 2.97
CA LEU A 564 -25.87 -9.05 3.94
C LEU A 564 -26.53 -9.46 5.25
N ILE A 565 -26.11 -10.61 5.76
CA ILE A 565 -26.61 -11.19 7.00
C ILE A 565 -25.42 -11.44 7.93
N LEU A 566 -25.43 -10.80 9.09
CA LEU A 566 -24.51 -11.09 10.20
C LEU A 566 -25.29 -11.80 11.32
N GLU A 567 -24.81 -12.99 11.71
CA GLU A 567 -25.40 -13.79 12.77
C GLU A 567 -24.38 -13.95 13.91
N LEU A 568 -24.74 -13.49 15.12
CA LEU A 568 -23.92 -13.60 16.33
C LEU A 568 -24.59 -14.62 17.26
N HIS A 569 -23.90 -15.72 17.53
CA HIS A 569 -24.47 -16.87 18.24
C HIS A 569 -24.28 -16.78 19.75
N GLU A 570 -25.34 -17.17 20.47
CA GLU A 570 -25.36 -17.43 21.91
C GLU A 570 -25.99 -18.82 22.13
N SER A 571 -25.18 -19.76 22.56
CA SER A 571 -25.56 -21.13 22.84
C SER A 571 -25.69 -21.34 24.34
N LYS A 572 -26.59 -22.24 24.75
CA LYS A 572 -26.69 -22.68 26.14
C LYS A 572 -26.88 -24.18 26.17
N ASN A 573 -26.06 -24.88 26.94
CA ASN A 573 -26.23 -26.31 27.20
C ASN A 573 -27.03 -26.50 28.49
N THR A 574 -28.28 -26.02 28.51
CA THR A 574 -29.18 -26.09 29.67
C THR A 574 -30.50 -26.76 29.31
N ALA A 575 -31.36 -27.02 30.30
CA ALA A 575 -32.70 -27.57 30.07
C ALA A 575 -33.62 -26.63 29.26
N LYS A 576 -33.37 -25.31 29.28
CA LYS A 576 -34.15 -24.29 28.56
C LYS A 576 -33.24 -23.38 27.73
N PRO A 577 -32.53 -23.94 26.74
CA PRO A 577 -31.37 -23.30 26.14
C PRO A 577 -31.72 -21.99 25.41
N VAL A 578 -32.87 -21.98 24.73
CA VAL A 578 -33.36 -20.79 24.01
C VAL A 578 -33.68 -19.63 24.97
N LYS A 579 -34.39 -19.91 26.06
CA LYS A 579 -34.81 -18.89 27.04
C LYS A 579 -33.59 -18.24 27.70
N ASP A 580 -32.62 -19.06 28.08
CA ASP A 580 -31.41 -18.61 28.75
C ASP A 580 -30.53 -17.78 27.80
N ALA A 581 -30.37 -18.22 26.54
CA ALA A 581 -29.64 -17.46 25.53
C ALA A 581 -30.31 -16.10 25.21
N ILE A 582 -31.63 -16.04 25.09
CA ILE A 582 -32.36 -14.78 24.87
C ILE A 582 -32.15 -13.81 26.03
N LYS A 583 -32.13 -14.31 27.27
CA LYS A 583 -31.87 -13.49 28.46
C LYS A 583 -30.46 -12.88 28.41
N ASP A 584 -29.45 -13.67 28.06
CA ASP A 584 -28.06 -13.19 27.95
C ASP A 584 -27.88 -12.22 26.79
N ILE A 585 -28.46 -12.50 25.62
CA ILE A 585 -28.47 -11.57 24.48
C ILE A 585 -29.06 -10.22 24.89
N ASN A 586 -30.24 -10.19 25.52
CA ASN A 586 -30.90 -8.94 25.88
C ASN A 586 -30.16 -8.17 26.99
N SER A 587 -29.57 -8.88 27.95
CA SER A 587 -28.90 -8.25 29.08
C SER A 587 -27.50 -7.75 28.75
N LYS A 588 -26.79 -8.40 27.82
CA LYS A 588 -25.39 -8.15 27.50
C LYS A 588 -25.17 -7.83 26.01
N LEU A 589 -25.30 -8.83 25.12
CA LEU A 589 -24.81 -8.73 23.75
C LEU A 589 -25.50 -7.64 22.93
N ILE A 590 -26.82 -7.48 23.03
CA ILE A 590 -27.56 -6.45 22.28
C ILE A 590 -27.11 -5.02 22.61
N LYS A 591 -26.61 -4.80 23.83
CA LYS A 591 -26.10 -3.49 24.28
C LYS A 591 -24.76 -3.13 23.65
N THR A 592 -24.08 -4.11 23.07
CA THR A 592 -22.80 -3.91 22.36
C THR A 592 -22.98 -3.49 20.90
N ILE A 593 -24.16 -3.74 20.33
CA ILE A 593 -24.51 -3.37 18.96
C ILE A 593 -24.75 -1.87 18.88
N ASP A 594 -24.18 -1.22 17.86
CA ASP A 594 -24.41 0.20 17.61
C ASP A 594 -25.89 0.46 17.30
N LYS A 595 -26.49 1.43 18.01
CA LYS A 595 -27.91 1.78 17.90
C LYS A 595 -28.30 2.26 16.50
N LYS A 596 -27.33 2.72 15.68
CA LYS A 596 -27.59 3.13 14.29
C LYS A 596 -27.85 1.94 13.36
N ILE A 597 -27.50 0.73 13.78
CA ILE A 597 -27.71 -0.48 12.97
C ILE A 597 -29.19 -0.84 12.96
N MET A 598 -29.76 -0.88 11.76
CA MET A 598 -31.13 -1.34 11.53
C MET A 598 -31.18 -2.85 11.26
N GLY A 599 -32.39 -3.43 11.32
CA GLY A 599 -32.60 -4.82 10.93
C GLY A 599 -32.13 -5.88 11.94
N VAL A 600 -31.80 -5.46 13.16
CA VAL A 600 -31.40 -6.34 14.27
C VAL A 600 -32.63 -7.09 14.81
N LYS A 601 -32.55 -8.43 14.84
CA LYS A 601 -33.59 -9.30 15.39
C LYS A 601 -32.95 -10.40 16.23
N ILE A 602 -33.64 -10.88 17.25
CA ILE A 602 -33.26 -12.10 17.97
C ILE A 602 -33.99 -13.27 17.31
N LYS A 603 -33.27 -14.34 16.99
CA LYS A 603 -33.85 -15.57 16.44
C LYS A 603 -33.49 -16.77 17.30
N GLU A 604 -34.50 -17.60 17.54
CA GLU A 604 -34.32 -18.85 18.25
C GLU A 604 -33.59 -19.87 17.37
N VAL A 605 -32.76 -20.70 18.00
CA VAL A 605 -32.16 -21.88 17.38
C VAL A 605 -32.60 -23.09 18.20
N PRO A 606 -33.67 -23.80 17.78
CA PRO A 606 -34.27 -24.86 18.58
C PRO A 606 -33.25 -25.91 19.02
N SER A 607 -33.32 -26.26 20.31
CA SER A 607 -32.43 -27.18 21.03
C SER A 607 -31.01 -26.69 21.32
N PHE A 608 -30.64 -25.47 20.90
CA PHE A 608 -29.27 -24.97 21.06
C PHE A 608 -29.16 -23.64 21.81
N GLY A 609 -30.03 -22.68 21.50
CA GLY A 609 -29.92 -21.33 22.07
C GLY A 609 -30.61 -20.29 21.21
N ALA A 610 -29.99 -19.13 21.06
CA ALA A 610 -30.50 -18.02 20.25
C ALA A 610 -29.36 -17.33 19.50
N LYS A 611 -29.70 -16.39 18.62
CA LYS A 611 -28.71 -15.56 17.93
C LYS A 611 -29.24 -14.18 17.64
N ILE A 612 -28.35 -13.20 17.62
CA ILE A 612 -28.62 -11.92 16.99
C ILE A 612 -28.51 -12.11 15.48
N TYR A 613 -29.53 -11.70 14.75
CA TYR A 613 -29.64 -11.76 13.30
C TYR A 613 -29.77 -10.33 12.78
N ILE A 614 -28.74 -9.83 12.11
CA ILE A 614 -28.70 -8.50 11.51
C ILE A 614 -28.76 -8.67 9.99
N ARG A 615 -29.74 -8.02 9.34
CA ARG A 615 -29.93 -8.11 7.90
C ARG A 615 -29.97 -6.72 7.26
N HIS A 616 -29.11 -6.53 6.27
CA HIS A 616 -29.14 -5.40 5.34
C HIS A 616 -29.60 -5.91 3.99
N ASN A 617 -30.63 -5.29 3.42
CA ASN A 617 -31.08 -5.56 2.05
C ASN A 617 -30.46 -4.52 1.14
#